data_AF-A0A243PHP3-F1
#
_entry.id   AF-A0A243PHP3-F1
#
_cell.length_a   1.000
_cell.length_b   1.000
_cell.length_c   1.000
_cell.angle_alpha   90.00
_cell.angle_beta   90.00
_cell.angle_gamma   90.00
#
_symmetry.space_group_name_H-M   'P 1'
#
loop_
_entity.id
_entity.type
_entity.pdbx_description
1 polymer ?
#
loop_
_entity_poly.entity_id
_entity_poly.type
_entity_poly.pdbx_seq_one_letter_code
_entity_poly.pdbx_strand_id
1 'polypeptide(L)' 'MSGQTPSDGDRRLLDKPGFAQEFLRRNPRYRSDYQKVMRTRRSSTEEQEVMARRWGLAFPLRAWLVRG' A
#
# COMPACT_ATOMS: atom_id res chain seq x y z
N MET A 1 -20.22 -14.64 20.82
CA MET A 1 -19.85 -14.95 19.43
C MET A 1 -19.03 -13.79 18.89
N SER A 2 -17.71 -13.83 19.05
CA SER A 2 -16.83 -12.76 18.56
C SER A 2 -16.44 -13.06 17.13
N GLY A 3 -16.79 -12.16 16.22
CA GLY A 3 -16.53 -12.26 14.80
C GLY A 3 -15.05 -12.48 14.52
N GLN A 4 -14.75 -13.62 13.91
CA GLN A 4 -13.45 -13.86 13.29
C GLN A 4 -13.35 -12.90 12.10
N THR A 5 -12.63 -11.80 12.26
CA THR A 5 -12.10 -11.06 11.13
C THR A 5 -11.27 -12.06 10.33
N PRO A 6 -11.49 -12.25 9.01
CA PRO A 6 -10.65 -13.12 8.21
C PRO A 6 -9.20 -12.69 8.40
N SER A 7 -8.35 -13.59 8.91
CA SER A 7 -6.92 -13.34 9.01
C SER A 7 -6.42 -12.95 7.61
N ASP A 8 -5.62 -11.90 7.54
CA ASP A 8 -5.09 -11.17 6.37
C ASP A 8 -4.21 -12.03 5.43
N GLY A 9 -4.67 -13.24 5.08
CA GLY A 9 -3.93 -14.25 4.31
C GLY A 9 -2.93 -15.02 5.16
N ASP A 10 -2.90 -16.35 5.03
CA ASP A 10 -1.75 -17.12 5.47
C ASP A 10 -0.53 -16.59 4.70
N ARG A 11 0.47 -16.06 5.42
CA ARG A 11 1.68 -15.45 4.83
C ARG A 11 2.43 -16.41 3.90
N ARG A 12 2.21 -17.72 4.07
CA ARG A 12 2.77 -18.79 3.23
C ARG A 12 2.12 -18.86 1.85
N LEU A 13 0.94 -18.24 1.68
CA LEU A 13 0.18 -18.21 0.44
C LEU A 13 0.37 -16.91 -0.35
N LEU A 14 1.14 -15.94 0.18
CA LEU A 14 1.40 -14.68 -0.50
C LEU A 14 2.44 -14.87 -1.60
N ASP A 15 2.19 -14.26 -2.75
CA ASP A 15 3.20 -14.08 -3.79
C ASP A 15 4.27 -13.06 -3.34
N LYS A 16 5.35 -12.92 -4.13
CA LYS A 16 6.47 -12.03 -3.75
C LYS A 16 6.01 -10.58 -3.47
N PRO A 17 5.15 -9.96 -4.29
CA PRO A 17 4.58 -8.64 -3.99
C PRO A 17 3.74 -8.61 -2.72
N GLY A 18 2.86 -9.60 -2.50
CA GLY A 18 2.04 -9.70 -1.30
C GLY A 18 2.89 -9.83 -0.03
N PHE A 19 3.94 -10.64 -0.07
CA PHE A 19 4.87 -10.79 1.04
C PHE A 19 5.62 -9.49 1.36
N ALA A 20 6.10 -8.78 0.33
CA ALA A 20 6.76 -7.47 0.50
C ALA A 20 5.80 -6.44 1.12
N GLN A 21 4.54 -6.40 0.66
CA GLN A 21 3.52 -5.51 1.22
C GLN A 21 3.24 -5.82 2.69
N GLU A 22 3.21 -7.10 3.06
CA GLU A 22 2.95 -7.55 4.42
C GLU A 22 4.15 -7.30 5.37
N PHE A 23 5.37 -7.24 4.84
CA PHE A 23 6.53 -6.72 5.58
C PHE A 23 6.37 -5.22 5.87
N LEU A 24 5.97 -4.42 4.88
CA LEU A 24 5.76 -2.98 5.04
C LEU A 24 4.64 -2.66 6.03
N ARG A 25 3.52 -3.40 6.01
CA ARG A 25 2.39 -3.21 6.95
C ARG A 25 2.78 -3.35 8.43
N ARG A 26 3.84 -4.10 8.75
CA ARG A 26 4.34 -4.24 10.13
C ARG A 26 5.20 -3.06 10.58
N ASN A 27 5.70 -2.23 9.66
CA ASN A 27 6.55 -1.11 10.00
C ASN A 27 5.70 0.09 10.47
N PRO A 28 5.87 0.59 11.71
CA PRO A 28 5.08 1.71 12.22
C PRO A 28 5.30 3.01 11.45
N ARG A 29 6.51 3.23 10.90
CA ARG A 29 6.80 4.40 10.05
C ARG A 29 6.05 4.33 8.73
N TYR A 30 6.00 3.15 8.11
CA TYR A 30 5.23 2.93 6.89
C TYR A 30 3.74 3.20 7.11
N ARG A 31 3.18 2.69 8.22
CA ARG A 31 1.78 2.92 8.58
C ARG A 31 1.46 4.40 8.74
N SER A 32 2.33 5.16 9.41
CA SER A 32 2.17 6.61 9.56
C SER A 32 2.21 7.32 8.21
N ASP A 33 3.18 7.02 7.35
CA ASP A 33 3.29 7.63 6.03
C ASP A 33 2.08 7.29 5.15
N TYR A 34 1.68 6.02 5.12
CA TYR A 34 0.50 5.55 4.40
C TYR A 34 -0.77 6.26 4.85
N GLN A 35 -0.96 6.45 6.17
CA GLN A 35 -2.12 7.18 6.68
C GLN A 35 -2.10 8.65 6.27
N LYS A 36 -0.95 9.32 6.32
CA LYS A 36 -0.81 10.72 5.92
C LYS A 36 -1.14 10.92 4.45
N VAL A 37 -0.63 10.05 3.58
CA VAL A 37 -0.84 10.16 2.14
C VAL A 37 -2.23 9.66 1.74
N MET A 38 -2.63 8.46 2.15
CA MET A 38 -3.86 7.82 1.63
C MET A 38 -5.15 8.26 2.33
N ARG A 39 -5.10 8.81 3.56
CA ARG A 39 -6.30 9.36 4.23
C ARG A 39 -6.54 10.83 3.92
N THR A 40 -5.57 11.51 3.31
CA THR A 40 -5.73 12.89 2.88
C THR A 40 -6.47 12.89 1.55
N ARG A 41 -7.74 13.35 1.54
CA ARG A 41 -8.60 13.45 0.33
C ARG A 41 -7.96 14.20 -0.86
N ARG A 42 -6.88 14.94 -0.62
CA ARG A 42 -6.15 15.75 -1.61
C ARG A 42 -4.64 15.48 -1.61
N SER A 43 -4.17 14.30 -1.19
CA SER A 43 -2.73 14.04 -1.28
C SER A 43 -2.25 14.28 -2.71
N SER A 44 -1.22 15.09 -2.88
CA SER A 44 -0.73 15.40 -4.22
C SER A 44 -0.09 14.15 -4.84
N THR A 45 -0.03 14.09 -6.17
CA THR A 45 0.73 13.04 -6.87
C THR A 45 2.18 13.02 -6.39
N GLU A 46 2.75 14.18 -6.08
CA GLU A 46 4.11 14.32 -5.56
C GLU A 46 4.28 13.66 -4.18
N GLU A 47 3.33 13.84 -3.26
CA GLU A 47 3.37 13.17 -1.94
C GLU A 47 3.29 11.64 -2.07
N GLN A 48 2.49 11.15 -3.02
CA GLN A 48 2.42 9.73 -3.34
C GLN A 48 3.73 9.22 -3.95
N GLU A 49 4.36 9.98 -4.85
CA GLU A 49 5.65 9.64 -5.45
C GLU A 49 6.79 9.63 -4.43
N VAL A 50 6.84 10.62 -3.54
CA VAL A 50 7.82 10.68 -2.44
C VAL A 50 7.68 9.46 -1.55
N MET A 51 6.44 9.09 -1.18
CA MET A 51 6.19 7.87 -0.43
C MET A 51 6.63 6.62 -1.20
N ALA A 52 6.35 6.56 -2.50
CA ALA A 52 6.70 5.41 -3.35
C ALA A 52 8.22 5.19 -3.38
N ARG A 53 8.98 6.26 -3.65
CA ARG A 53 10.44 6.24 -3.68
C ARG A 53 11.02 5.84 -2.33
N ARG A 54 10.46 6.34 -1.23
CA ARG A 54 10.92 6.03 0.13
C ARG A 54 10.76 4.56 0.49
N TRP A 55 9.67 3.94 0.06
CA TRP A 55 9.31 2.57 0.47
C TRP A 55 9.50 1.53 -0.65
N GLY A 56 10.04 1.92 -1.80
CA GLY A 56 10.23 1.04 -2.95
C GLY A 56 8.91 0.56 -3.57
N LEU A 57 7.86 1.38 -3.49
CA LEU A 57 6.56 1.06 -4.08
C LEU A 57 6.52 1.52 -5.54
N ALA A 58 5.80 0.77 -6.37
CA ALA A 58 5.32 1.23 -7.66
C ALA A 58 3.82 1.50 -7.55
N PHE A 59 3.42 2.77 -7.57
CA PHE A 59 2.02 3.10 -7.79
C PHE A 59 1.76 3.12 -9.30
N PRO A 60 0.65 2.56 -9.79
CA PRO A 60 0.24 2.80 -11.16
C PRO A 60 -0.04 4.30 -11.30
N LEU A 61 0.89 5.02 -11.93
CA LEU A 61 0.68 6.36 -12.47
C LEU A 61 -0.43 6.23 -13.50
N ARG A 62 -1.69 6.41 -13.05
CA ARG A 62 -2.92 6.57 -13.85
C ARG A 62 -2.74 6.20 -15.33
N ALA A 63 -2.77 4.91 -15.66
CA ALA A 63 -2.96 4.46 -17.04
C ALA A 63 -4.43 4.66 -17.42
N TRP A 64 -4.92 5.91 -17.46
CA TRP A 64 -6.20 6.26 -18.08
C TRP A 64 -6.00 6.74 -19.52
N LEU A 65 -5.00 6.20 -20.22
CA LEU A 65 -4.79 6.54 -21.62
C LEU A 65 -4.24 5.38 -22.46
N VAL A 66 -4.80 4.18 -22.30
CA VAL A 66 -4.83 3.17 -23.38
C VAL A 66 -6.12 2.37 -23.29
N ARG A 67 -7.23 2.97 -23.73
CA ARG A 67 -8.31 2.24 -24.43
C ARG A 67 -8.66 3.09 -25.64
N GLY A 68 -7.98 2.79 -26.75
CA GLY A 68 -8.55 3.03 -28.08
C GLY A 68 -9.62 1.99 -28.37
#